data_AF-A0AA37JLN3-F1
#
_entry.id   AF-A0AA37JLN3-F1
#
_cell.length_a   1.000
_cell.length_b   1.000
_cell.length_c   1.000
_cell.angle_alpha   90.00
_cell.angle_beta   90.00
_cell.angle_gamma   90.00
#
_symmetry.space_group_name_H-M   'P 1'
#
loop_
_entity.id
_entity.type
_entity.pdbx_description
1 polymer ?
#
loop_
_entity_poly.entity_id
_entity_poly.type
_entity_poly.pdbx_seq_one_letter_code
_entity_poly.pdbx_strand_id
1 'polypeptide(L)'
;MNLKSVKIIAVDFDGTLCENNWPGIGAPNEELIEYLRNRKKDGDKLILWTCRVEDMLQKAVEWCKERNLVFDAVNENLPEIIENFGSDTRKIFANEYIDDRNIPLSSCREKSNMQTWAEKEVEIACENEKTIERLLKELGERHFEILWRYEVLTNSIVIQMDKRYCHQWYRLARKVTLDDFHHFITNQFEDTMVRFLKEMAQELEYQIKVAPEPMKGEDND
;
A
#
# COMPACT_ATOMS: atom_id res chain seq x y z
N MET A 1 25.98 14.08 -30.53
CA MET A 1 25.26 14.80 -29.45
C MET A 1 23.85 14.22 -29.41
N ASN A 2 23.42 13.71 -28.26
CA ASN A 2 22.06 13.19 -28.11
C ASN A 2 21.12 14.41 -28.02
N LEU A 3 20.46 14.79 -29.11
CA LEU A 3 19.49 15.89 -29.12
C LEU A 3 18.28 15.42 -28.32
N LYS A 4 18.25 15.74 -27.01
CA LYS A 4 17.08 15.55 -26.17
C LYS A 4 15.95 16.37 -26.81
N SER A 5 14.86 15.72 -27.20
CA SER A 5 13.72 16.44 -27.78
C SER A 5 13.18 17.40 -26.71
N VAL A 6 13.08 18.67 -27.06
CA VAL A 6 12.40 19.68 -26.23
C VAL A 6 10.95 19.24 -26.07
N LYS A 7 10.45 19.21 -24.84
CA LYS A 7 9.06 18.90 -24.54
C LYS A 7 8.31 20.16 -24.11
N ILE A 8 7.02 20.16 -24.40
CA ILE A 8 6.04 21.11 -23.87
C ILE A 8 5.29 20.40 -22.74
N ILE A 9 5.29 21.01 -21.56
CA ILE A 9 4.67 20.47 -20.35
C ILE A 9 3.55 21.43 -19.94
N ALA A 10 2.31 20.94 -19.93
CA ALA A 10 1.19 21.66 -19.33
C ALA A 10 1.03 21.21 -17.88
N VAL A 11 0.99 22.16 -16.95
CA VAL A 11 0.86 21.87 -15.52
C VAL A 11 -0.37 22.57 -14.96
N ASP A 12 -1.17 21.84 -14.19
CA ASP A 12 -2.24 22.40 -13.37
C ASP A 12 -1.69 23.19 -12.17
N PHE A 13 -2.53 24.04 -11.56
CA PHE A 13 -2.19 24.84 -10.40
C PHE A 13 -2.72 24.28 -9.07
N ASP A 14 -4.04 24.11 -8.95
CA ASP A 14 -4.74 23.86 -7.67
C ASP A 14 -4.85 22.37 -7.35
N GLY A 15 -4.04 21.89 -6.39
CA GLY A 15 -3.86 20.47 -6.12
C GLY A 15 -2.60 19.89 -6.76
N THR A 16 -2.01 20.63 -7.70
CA THR A 16 -0.81 20.22 -8.45
C THR A 16 0.44 20.98 -8.00
N LEU A 17 0.53 22.28 -8.30
CA LEU A 17 1.66 23.15 -7.90
C LEU A 17 1.56 23.60 -6.44
N CYS A 18 0.36 23.63 -5.90
CA CYS A 18 0.08 23.92 -4.51
C CYS A 18 -1.09 23.06 -4.02
N GLU A 19 -1.26 22.94 -2.70
CA GLU A 19 -2.46 22.33 -2.14
C GLU A 19 -3.71 23.07 -2.62
N ASN A 20 -4.79 22.31 -2.86
CA ASN A 20 -6.05 22.90 -3.29
C ASN A 20 -6.69 23.69 -2.13
N ASN A 21 -6.66 25.02 -2.23
CA ASN A 21 -7.20 25.94 -1.23
C ASN A 21 -8.04 27.05 -1.86
N TRP A 22 -8.81 26.71 -2.90
CA TRP A 22 -9.65 27.68 -3.61
C TRP A 22 -10.60 28.44 -2.66
N PRO A 23 -10.69 29.79 -2.73
CA PRO A 23 -10.08 30.70 -3.72
C PRO A 23 -8.67 31.21 -3.38
N GLY A 24 -8.15 30.88 -2.19
CA GLY A 24 -6.77 31.18 -1.80
C GLY A 24 -5.73 30.32 -2.53
N ILE A 25 -4.47 30.45 -2.15
CA ILE A 25 -3.38 29.58 -2.64
C ILE A 25 -2.92 28.73 -1.46
N GLY A 26 -2.78 27.41 -1.66
CA GLY A 26 -2.37 26.48 -0.62
C GLY A 26 -0.86 26.43 -0.40
N ALA A 27 -0.41 25.47 0.42
CA ALA A 27 1.02 25.24 0.62
C ALA A 27 1.68 24.78 -0.70
N PRO A 28 2.93 25.19 -0.98
CA PRO A 28 3.61 24.84 -2.22
C PRO A 28 3.98 23.35 -2.29
N ASN A 29 3.87 22.77 -3.49
CA ASN A 29 4.51 21.50 -3.82
C ASN A 29 5.95 21.76 -4.28
N GLU A 30 6.86 21.94 -3.31
CA GLU A 30 8.26 22.33 -3.56
C GLU A 30 9.02 21.33 -4.45
N GLU A 31 8.70 20.03 -4.35
CA GLU A 31 9.32 18.98 -5.16
C GLU A 31 8.96 19.14 -6.64
N LEU A 32 7.66 19.31 -6.95
CA LEU A 32 7.20 19.51 -8.32
C LEU A 32 7.73 20.83 -8.90
N ILE A 33 7.75 21.88 -8.11
CA ILE A 33 8.28 23.19 -8.54
C ILE A 33 9.76 23.05 -8.91
N GLU A 34 10.57 22.40 -8.07
CA GLU A 34 11.99 22.18 -8.38
C GLU A 34 12.18 21.31 -9.62
N TYR A 35 11.37 20.25 -9.76
CA TYR A 35 11.36 19.43 -10.98
C TYR A 35 11.13 20.31 -12.22
N LEU A 36 10.07 21.12 -12.25
CA LEU A 36 9.72 21.96 -13.40
C LEU A 36 10.78 23.03 -13.69
N ARG A 37 11.39 23.62 -12.67
CA ARG A 37 12.54 24.54 -12.85
C ARG A 37 13.68 23.85 -13.59
N ASN A 38 14.00 22.61 -13.22
CA ASN A 38 15.05 21.85 -13.87
C ASN A 38 14.66 21.43 -15.30
N ARG A 39 13.40 21.06 -15.56
CA ARG A 39 12.90 20.84 -16.93
C ARG A 39 13.07 22.11 -17.79
N LYS A 40 12.72 23.28 -17.26
CA LYS A 40 12.90 24.54 -17.98
C LYS A 40 14.38 24.86 -18.26
N LYS A 41 15.28 24.60 -17.29
CA LYS A 41 16.74 24.74 -17.50
C LYS A 41 17.27 23.80 -18.59
N ASP A 42 16.70 22.61 -18.71
CA ASP A 42 17.01 21.63 -19.75
C ASP A 42 16.48 22.03 -21.15
N GLY A 43 15.74 23.14 -21.25
CA GLY A 43 15.21 23.68 -22.49
C GLY A 43 13.74 23.34 -22.76
N ASP A 44 13.06 22.61 -21.88
CA ASP A 44 11.63 22.34 -22.01
C ASP A 44 10.79 23.62 -21.84
N LYS A 45 9.61 23.60 -22.43
CA LYS A 45 8.63 24.68 -22.39
C LYS A 45 7.53 24.35 -21.39
N LEU A 46 7.16 25.33 -20.59
CA LEU A 46 6.14 25.18 -19.55
C LEU A 46 4.91 26.03 -19.87
N ILE A 47 3.74 25.43 -19.79
CA ILE A 47 2.45 26.12 -19.89
C ILE A 47 1.72 25.96 -18.56
N LEU A 48 1.35 27.08 -17.93
CA LEU A 48 0.42 27.04 -16.80
C LEU A 48 -0.97 26.80 -17.38
N TRP A 49 -1.61 25.69 -17.00
CA TRP A 49 -2.91 25.31 -17.51
C TRP A 49 -3.89 25.14 -16.35
N THR A 50 -4.65 26.20 -16.06
CA THR A 50 -5.47 26.30 -14.85
C THR A 50 -6.87 26.85 -15.15
N CYS A 51 -7.83 26.46 -14.33
CA CYS A 51 -9.18 27.04 -14.36
C CYS A 51 -9.27 28.45 -13.75
N ARG A 52 -8.20 28.95 -13.12
CA ARG A 52 -8.15 30.32 -12.59
C ARG A 52 -8.25 31.34 -13.74
N VAL A 53 -8.99 32.42 -13.50
CA VAL A 53 -9.19 33.51 -14.44
C VAL A 53 -8.97 34.87 -13.77
N GLU A 54 -8.74 35.91 -14.58
CA GLU A 54 -8.65 37.31 -14.14
C GLU A 54 -7.66 37.50 -12.95
N ASP A 55 -8.08 38.20 -11.89
CA ASP A 55 -7.23 38.50 -10.72
C ASP A 55 -6.67 37.24 -10.05
N MET A 56 -7.42 36.13 -10.09
CA MET A 56 -6.96 34.87 -9.49
C MET A 56 -5.87 34.21 -10.32
N LEU A 57 -5.93 34.35 -11.65
CA LEU A 57 -4.88 33.89 -12.55
C LEU A 57 -3.61 34.72 -12.36
N GLN A 58 -3.75 36.04 -12.26
CA GLN A 58 -2.62 36.94 -12.03
C GLN A 58 -1.89 36.60 -10.73
N LYS A 59 -2.63 36.38 -9.63
CA LYS A 59 -2.07 35.94 -8.34
C LYS A 59 -1.32 34.60 -8.45
N ALA A 60 -1.87 33.64 -9.19
CA ALA A 60 -1.22 32.33 -9.39
C ALA A 60 0.10 32.47 -10.18
N VAL A 61 0.11 33.30 -11.22
CA VAL A 61 1.32 33.59 -12.01
C VAL A 61 2.38 34.30 -11.18
N GLU A 62 2.00 35.31 -10.39
CA GLU A 62 2.90 36.03 -9.49
C GLU A 62 3.48 35.11 -8.41
N TRP A 63 2.65 34.28 -7.79
CA TRP A 63 3.06 33.30 -6.80
C TRP A 63 4.08 32.29 -7.34
N CYS A 64 3.91 31.85 -8.59
CA CYS A 64 4.89 30.98 -9.28
C CYS A 64 6.20 31.74 -9.57
N LYS A 65 6.10 32.99 -10.00
CA LYS A 65 7.26 33.84 -10.31
C LYS A 65 8.13 34.11 -9.09
N GLU A 66 7.52 34.35 -7.92
CA GLU A 66 8.23 34.49 -6.63
C GLU A 66 9.08 33.26 -6.28
N ARG A 67 8.71 32.09 -6.81
CA ARG A 67 9.42 30.81 -6.63
C ARG A 67 10.39 30.47 -7.75
N ASN A 68 10.66 31.44 -8.64
CA ASN A 68 11.49 31.28 -9.83
C ASN A 68 10.94 30.25 -10.83
N LEU A 69 9.62 30.05 -10.87
CA LEU A 69 8.93 29.24 -11.87
C LEU A 69 8.20 30.17 -12.85
N VAL A 70 8.75 30.32 -14.05
CA VAL A 70 8.20 31.20 -15.10
C VAL A 70 7.68 30.33 -16.25
N PHE A 71 6.47 30.62 -16.72
CA PHE A 71 5.84 29.90 -17.82
C PHE A 71 6.14 30.56 -19.17
N ASP A 72 6.19 29.75 -20.22
CA ASP A 72 6.30 30.21 -21.61
C ASP A 72 4.94 30.66 -22.16
N ALA A 73 3.85 30.07 -21.65
CA ALA A 73 2.48 30.51 -21.90
C ALA A 73 1.57 30.23 -20.69
N VAL A 74 0.42 30.89 -20.63
CA VAL A 74 -0.58 30.71 -19.55
C VAL A 74 -1.94 30.53 -20.22
N ASN A 75 -2.55 29.36 -20.06
CA ASN A 75 -3.83 28.99 -20.69
C ASN A 75 -3.88 29.18 -22.22
N GLU A 76 -2.71 29.15 -22.87
CA GLU A 76 -2.55 29.41 -24.31
C GLU A 76 -1.56 28.42 -24.94
N ASN A 77 -1.76 28.11 -26.22
CA ASN A 77 -0.80 27.32 -27.00
C ASN A 77 0.44 28.15 -27.34
N LEU A 78 1.60 27.49 -27.46
CA LEU A 78 2.80 28.15 -27.96
C LEU A 78 2.65 28.50 -29.45
N PRO A 79 3.26 29.59 -29.94
CA PRO A 79 3.17 30.00 -31.35
C PRO A 79 3.57 28.90 -32.33
N GLU A 80 4.64 28.15 -32.02
CA GLU A 80 5.12 27.03 -32.84
C GLU A 80 4.09 25.89 -32.95
N ILE A 81 3.22 25.72 -31.95
CA ILE A 81 2.14 24.72 -31.98
C ILE A 81 1.00 25.22 -32.84
N ILE A 82 0.60 26.48 -32.71
CA ILE A 82 -0.45 27.09 -33.53
C ILE A 82 -0.10 27.00 -35.01
N GLU A 83 1.16 27.29 -35.35
CA GLU A 83 1.68 27.16 -36.71
C GLU A 83 1.62 25.70 -37.20
N ASN A 84 2.07 24.74 -36.38
CA ASN A 84 2.06 23.31 -36.74
C ASN A 84 0.66 22.74 -36.97
N PHE A 85 -0.36 23.19 -36.23
CA PHE A 85 -1.75 22.78 -36.43
C PHE A 85 -2.49 23.63 -37.48
N GLY A 86 -1.89 24.70 -37.99
CA GLY A 86 -2.51 25.65 -38.91
C GLY A 86 -3.67 26.47 -38.32
N SER A 87 -3.93 26.33 -37.02
CA SER A 87 -4.96 27.05 -36.29
C SER A 87 -4.71 26.92 -34.78
N ASP A 88 -5.22 27.88 -34.00
CA ASP A 88 -5.21 27.76 -32.55
C ASP A 88 -6.34 26.85 -32.09
N THR A 89 -5.97 25.73 -31.46
CA THR A 89 -6.93 24.74 -31.00
C THR A 89 -7.38 25.03 -29.58
N ARG A 90 -8.66 24.83 -29.27
CA ARG A 90 -9.22 25.03 -27.92
C ARG A 90 -8.47 24.26 -26.81
N LYS A 91 -7.91 23.10 -27.14
CA LYS A 91 -7.16 22.27 -26.19
C LYS A 91 -5.70 22.71 -26.22
N ILE A 92 -5.09 22.90 -25.05
CA ILE A 92 -3.65 23.11 -24.96
C ILE A 92 -2.92 21.84 -25.37
N PHE A 93 -2.06 21.95 -26.37
CA PHE A 93 -1.16 20.87 -26.75
C PHE A 93 0.04 20.85 -25.80
N ALA A 94 0.31 19.66 -25.26
CA ALA A 94 1.51 19.37 -24.52
C ALA A 94 1.95 17.92 -24.78
N ASN A 95 3.26 17.68 -24.64
CA ASN A 95 3.82 16.33 -24.61
C ASN A 95 3.52 15.63 -23.28
N GLU A 96 3.44 16.40 -22.20
CA GLU A 96 3.19 15.93 -20.84
C GLU A 96 2.13 16.82 -20.18
N TYR A 97 1.16 16.20 -19.51
CA TYR A 97 0.14 16.89 -18.69
C TYR A 97 0.32 16.43 -17.25
N ILE A 98 0.57 17.38 -16.35
CA ILE A 98 0.71 17.14 -14.92
C ILE A 98 -0.48 17.79 -14.23
N ASP A 99 -1.33 16.97 -13.62
CA ASP A 99 -2.64 17.39 -13.12
C ASP A 99 -3.08 16.41 -12.02
N ASP A 100 -3.53 16.92 -10.87
CA ASP A 100 -3.97 16.14 -9.72
C ASP A 100 -5.24 15.31 -9.99
N ARG A 101 -6.03 15.72 -10.99
CA ARG A 101 -7.26 15.05 -11.41
C ARG A 101 -7.07 14.13 -12.60
N ASN A 102 -5.83 13.87 -13.01
CA ASN A 102 -5.59 12.90 -14.06
C ASN A 102 -5.99 11.47 -13.60
N ILE A 103 -6.59 10.71 -14.51
CA ILE A 103 -6.88 9.29 -14.29
C ILE A 103 -5.96 8.49 -15.22
N PRO A 104 -5.17 7.53 -14.71
CA PRO A 104 -4.39 6.64 -15.55
C PRO A 104 -5.29 5.89 -16.54
N LEU A 105 -4.89 5.80 -17.81
CA LEU A 105 -5.67 5.05 -18.81
C LEU A 105 -5.88 3.58 -18.43
N SER A 106 -4.98 2.99 -17.65
CA SER A 106 -5.10 1.64 -17.11
C SER A 106 -6.32 1.48 -16.20
N SER A 107 -6.64 2.48 -15.39
CA SER A 107 -7.84 2.45 -14.52
C SER A 107 -9.15 2.57 -15.30
N CYS A 108 -9.12 3.03 -16.55
CA CYS A 108 -10.30 3.06 -17.41
C CYS A 108 -10.59 1.72 -18.11
N ARG A 109 -9.68 0.74 -18.02
CA ARG A 109 -9.87 -0.59 -18.63
C ARG A 109 -10.61 -1.49 -17.65
N GLU A 110 -11.60 -2.22 -18.14
CA GLU A 110 -12.16 -3.34 -17.39
C GLU A 110 -11.04 -4.33 -17.06
N LYS A 111 -10.89 -4.66 -15.79
CA LYS A 111 -9.93 -5.66 -15.36
C LYS A 111 -10.34 -7.00 -15.96
N SER A 112 -9.37 -7.73 -16.51
CA SER A 112 -9.63 -9.11 -16.93
C SER A 112 -10.05 -9.97 -15.73
N ASN A 113 -10.76 -11.08 -15.98
CA ASN A 113 -11.10 -12.05 -14.94
C ASN A 113 -9.85 -12.54 -14.18
N MET A 114 -8.72 -12.68 -14.87
CA MET A 114 -7.45 -13.12 -14.28
C MET A 114 -6.84 -12.08 -13.34
N GLN A 115 -6.91 -10.79 -13.69
CA GLN A 115 -6.44 -9.71 -12.82
C GLN A 115 -7.31 -9.57 -11.58
N THR A 116 -8.63 -9.65 -11.77
CA THR A 116 -9.60 -9.60 -10.66
C THR A 116 -9.40 -10.79 -9.71
N TRP A 117 -9.17 -11.99 -10.27
CA TRP A 117 -8.85 -13.17 -9.46
C TRP A 117 -7.54 -12.97 -8.70
N ALA A 118 -6.46 -12.55 -9.36
CA ALA A 118 -5.18 -12.33 -8.69
C ALA A 118 -5.25 -11.29 -7.57
N GLU A 119 -5.95 -10.17 -7.77
CA GLU A 119 -6.16 -9.16 -6.73
C GLU A 119 -6.95 -9.72 -5.54
N LYS A 120 -8.00 -10.51 -5.81
CA LYS A 120 -8.79 -11.15 -4.77
C LYS A 120 -7.99 -12.19 -3.99
N GLU A 121 -7.12 -12.96 -4.66
CA GLU A 121 -6.24 -13.92 -3.99
C GLU A 121 -5.23 -13.21 -3.07
N VAL A 122 -4.68 -12.08 -3.50
CA VAL A 122 -3.80 -11.26 -2.66
C VAL A 122 -4.55 -10.68 -1.46
N GLU A 123 -5.77 -10.19 -1.66
CA GLU A 123 -6.63 -9.69 -0.59
C GLU A 123 -6.93 -10.79 0.45
N ILE A 124 -7.34 -11.98 -0.02
CA ILE A 124 -7.58 -13.15 0.85
C ILE A 124 -6.31 -13.53 1.62
N ALA A 125 -5.16 -13.59 0.96
CA ALA A 125 -3.90 -13.91 1.62
C ALA A 125 -3.55 -12.90 2.73
N CYS A 126 -3.75 -11.59 2.48
CA CYS A 126 -3.54 -10.55 3.49
C CYS A 126 -4.53 -10.64 4.67
N GLU A 127 -5.80 -10.99 4.43
CA GLU A 127 -6.77 -11.20 5.52
C GLU A 127 -6.43 -12.44 6.37
N ASN A 128 -5.98 -13.50 5.72
CA ASN A 128 -5.57 -14.74 6.38
C ASN A 128 -4.33 -14.53 7.27
N GLU A 129 -3.33 -13.80 6.77
CA GLU A 129 -2.12 -13.45 7.54
C GLU A 129 -2.48 -12.67 8.81
N LYS A 130 -3.33 -11.63 8.68
CA LYS A 130 -3.85 -10.87 9.84
C LYS A 130 -4.58 -11.75 10.85
N THR A 131 -5.26 -12.81 10.39
CA THR A 131 -6.01 -13.72 11.25
C THR A 131 -5.10 -14.61 12.09
N ILE A 132 -4.03 -15.16 11.49
CA ILE A 132 -3.01 -15.92 12.24
C ILE A 132 -2.29 -15.02 13.24
N GLU A 133 -1.82 -13.85 12.82
CA GLU A 133 -1.09 -12.95 13.70
C GLU A 133 -1.91 -12.56 14.93
N ARG A 134 -3.21 -12.28 14.73
CA ARG A 134 -4.14 -11.99 15.82
C ARG A 134 -4.27 -13.17 16.79
N LEU A 135 -4.40 -14.40 16.27
CA LEU A 135 -4.49 -15.59 17.12
C LEU A 135 -3.20 -15.82 17.91
N LEU A 136 -2.03 -15.68 17.29
CA LEU A 136 -0.75 -15.86 17.96
C LEU A 136 -0.57 -14.85 19.10
N LYS A 137 -1.00 -13.59 18.92
CA LYS A 137 -1.04 -12.59 19.98
C LYS A 137 -1.96 -12.98 21.13
N GLU A 138 -3.20 -13.39 20.83
CA GLU A 138 -4.17 -13.86 21.83
C GLU A 138 -3.63 -15.05 22.64
N LEU A 139 -3.00 -16.02 21.99
CA LEU A 139 -2.38 -17.17 22.64
C LEU A 139 -1.20 -16.75 23.53
N GLY A 140 -0.37 -15.81 23.07
CA GLY A 140 0.70 -15.24 23.88
C GLY A 140 0.20 -14.53 25.14
N GLU A 141 -0.86 -13.73 25.03
CA GLU A 141 -1.52 -13.09 26.19
C GLU A 141 -2.10 -14.11 27.18
N ARG A 142 -2.51 -15.28 26.68
CA ARG A 142 -2.98 -16.43 27.48
C ARG A 142 -1.85 -17.33 27.98
N HIS A 143 -0.60 -16.87 27.88
CA HIS A 143 0.63 -17.55 28.32
C HIS A 143 0.90 -18.90 27.63
N PHE A 144 0.54 -19.02 26.35
CA PHE A 144 0.98 -20.12 25.52
C PHE A 144 2.29 -19.78 24.81
N GLU A 145 3.20 -20.75 24.75
CA GLU A 145 4.41 -20.72 23.95
C GLU A 145 4.27 -21.70 22.79
N ILE A 146 4.52 -21.23 21.57
CA ILE A 146 4.35 -22.03 20.35
C ILE A 146 5.69 -22.14 19.64
N LEU A 147 6.09 -23.37 19.33
CA LEU A 147 7.25 -23.66 18.51
C LEU A 147 6.81 -24.51 17.32
N TRP A 148 7.29 -24.20 16.13
CA TRP A 148 7.10 -25.05 14.96
C TRP A 148 8.42 -25.37 14.28
N ARG A 149 8.48 -26.54 13.65
CA ARG A 149 9.61 -26.94 12.80
C ARG A 149 9.12 -27.71 11.60
N TYR A 150 9.81 -27.54 10.48
CA TYR A 150 9.55 -28.31 9.26
C TYR A 150 10.46 -29.54 9.19
N GLU A 151 9.88 -30.71 8.96
CA GLU A 151 10.57 -31.98 8.81
C GLU A 151 10.59 -32.41 7.33
N VAL A 152 11.70 -32.11 6.64
CA VAL A 152 11.89 -32.34 5.19
C VAL A 152 11.60 -33.78 4.78
N LEU A 153 12.09 -34.77 5.53
CA LEU A 153 11.98 -36.20 5.17
C LEU A 153 10.54 -36.70 5.11
N THR A 154 9.63 -36.05 5.84
CA THR A 154 8.22 -36.46 5.93
C THR A 154 7.28 -35.37 5.41
N ASN A 155 7.84 -34.29 4.86
CA ASN A 155 7.10 -33.14 4.35
C ASN A 155 5.99 -32.70 5.31
N SER A 156 6.37 -32.45 6.57
CA SER A 156 5.43 -32.18 7.65
C SER A 156 5.91 -31.05 8.54
N ILE A 157 4.96 -30.38 9.19
CA ILE A 157 5.21 -29.36 10.19
C ILE A 157 4.89 -29.98 11.54
N VAL A 158 5.85 -29.94 12.46
CA VAL A 158 5.62 -30.31 13.86
C VAL A 158 5.42 -29.03 14.65
N ILE A 159 4.24 -28.92 15.26
CA ILE A 159 3.83 -27.82 16.11
C ILE A 159 3.86 -28.31 17.55
N GLN A 160 4.58 -27.61 18.41
CA GLN A 160 4.60 -27.79 19.85
C GLN A 160 3.96 -26.55 20.51
N MET A 161 3.07 -26.80 21.45
CA MET A 161 2.43 -25.78 22.27
C MET A 161 2.65 -26.11 23.75
N ASP A 162 3.26 -25.16 24.45
CA ASP A 162 3.57 -25.26 25.87
C ASP A 162 2.77 -24.21 26.65
N LYS A 163 2.35 -24.54 27.87
CA LYS A 163 1.71 -23.60 28.80
C LYS A 163 2.13 -23.92 30.23
N ARG A 164 2.45 -22.88 31.00
CA ARG A 164 2.83 -23.01 32.41
C ARG A 164 1.63 -22.72 33.29
N TYR A 165 1.32 -23.63 34.21
CA TYR A 165 0.26 -23.46 35.21
C TYR A 165 0.71 -24.03 36.55
N CYS A 166 0.52 -23.28 37.65
CA CYS A 166 0.91 -23.69 39.01
C CYS A 166 2.31 -24.31 39.12
N HIS A 167 3.32 -23.68 38.50
CA HIS A 167 4.72 -24.14 38.45
C HIS A 167 4.98 -25.43 37.64
N GLN A 168 3.97 -26.00 36.99
CA GLN A 168 4.09 -27.15 36.10
C GLN A 168 3.99 -26.73 34.63
N TRP A 169 4.75 -27.40 33.78
CA TRP A 169 4.68 -27.23 32.33
C TRP A 169 3.78 -28.30 31.73
N TYR A 170 2.84 -27.86 30.90
CA TYR A 170 2.00 -28.71 30.07
C TYR A 170 2.44 -28.52 28.62
N ARG A 171 2.62 -29.64 27.91
CA ARG A 171 3.15 -29.66 26.54
C ARG A 171 2.29 -30.55 25.66
N LEU A 172 1.93 -30.02 24.49
CA LEU A 172 1.25 -30.77 23.44
C LEU A 172 2.00 -30.58 22.12
N ALA A 173 2.32 -31.69 21.44
CA ALA A 173 2.91 -31.66 20.11
C ALA A 173 2.00 -32.35 19.10
N ARG A 174 1.81 -31.74 17.94
CA ARG A 174 1.09 -32.32 16.80
C ARG A 174 1.93 -32.23 15.54
N LYS A 175 1.79 -33.24 14.69
CA LYS A 175 2.42 -33.31 13.37
C LYS A 175 1.33 -33.10 12.33
N VAL A 176 1.57 -32.15 11.42
CA VAL A 176 0.67 -31.79 10.33
C VAL A 176 1.36 -32.10 9.01
N THR A 177 0.76 -32.93 8.18
CA THR A 177 1.29 -33.32 6.85
C THR A 177 0.55 -32.58 5.75
N LEU A 178 1.07 -32.62 4.52
CA LEU A 178 0.34 -32.13 3.35
C LEU A 178 -1.06 -32.76 3.19
N ASP A 179 -1.25 -34.01 3.62
CA ASP A 179 -2.55 -34.71 3.57
C ASP A 179 -3.60 -34.07 4.48
N ASP A 180 -3.18 -33.48 5.60
CA ASP A 180 -4.07 -32.70 6.47
C ASP A 180 -4.57 -31.41 5.79
N PHE A 181 -3.90 -30.97 4.71
CA PHE A 181 -4.31 -29.84 3.87
C PHE A 181 -5.02 -30.28 2.57
N HIS A 182 -5.02 -31.58 2.22
CA HIS A 182 -5.46 -32.08 0.91
C HIS A 182 -6.99 -32.09 0.68
N HIS A 183 -7.82 -31.82 1.69
CA HIS A 183 -9.28 -31.80 1.52
C HIS A 183 -9.85 -30.48 0.96
N PHE A 184 -9.00 -29.48 0.70
CA PHE A 184 -9.46 -28.15 0.32
C PHE A 184 -8.59 -27.51 -0.77
N ILE A 185 -9.25 -26.91 -1.76
CA ILE A 185 -8.62 -26.18 -2.87
C ILE A 185 -7.96 -24.90 -2.33
N THR A 186 -6.84 -24.51 -2.96
CA THR A 186 -5.94 -23.32 -2.78
C THR A 186 -6.39 -22.21 -1.80
N ASN A 187 -5.43 -21.77 -0.93
CA ASN A 187 -5.50 -20.74 0.13
C ASN A 187 -6.01 -21.14 1.53
N GLN A 188 -5.71 -22.35 2.01
CA GLN A 188 -6.14 -22.79 3.35
C GLN A 188 -5.01 -23.20 4.32
N PHE A 189 -3.75 -22.90 4.01
CA PHE A 189 -2.68 -23.19 4.96
C PHE A 189 -2.92 -22.44 6.27
N GLU A 190 -3.20 -21.15 6.16
CA GLU A 190 -3.38 -20.26 7.30
C GLU A 190 -4.62 -20.66 8.13
N ASP A 191 -5.76 -20.88 7.48
CA ASP A 191 -7.00 -21.30 8.15
C ASP A 191 -6.86 -22.65 8.86
N THR A 192 -6.18 -23.59 8.22
CA THR A 192 -5.90 -24.91 8.80
C THR A 192 -4.99 -24.78 10.01
N MET A 193 -3.97 -23.92 9.94
CA MET A 193 -3.09 -23.62 11.07
C MET A 193 -3.82 -22.92 12.22
N VAL A 194 -4.69 -21.93 11.93
CA VAL A 194 -5.56 -21.28 12.93
C VAL A 194 -6.41 -22.31 13.67
N ARG A 195 -7.04 -23.23 12.93
CA ARG A 195 -7.87 -24.30 13.52
C ARG A 195 -7.03 -25.22 14.41
N PHE A 196 -5.89 -25.71 13.91
CA PHE A 196 -5.01 -26.59 14.69
C PHE A 196 -4.54 -25.94 15.98
N LEU A 197 -4.11 -24.68 15.93
CA LEU A 197 -3.65 -23.95 17.11
C LEU A 197 -4.77 -23.75 18.14
N LYS A 198 -5.99 -23.42 17.70
CA LYS A 198 -7.15 -23.30 18.61
C LYS A 198 -7.49 -24.63 19.28
N GLU A 199 -7.53 -25.72 18.53
CA GLU A 199 -7.79 -27.06 19.07
C GLU A 199 -6.70 -27.49 20.06
N MET A 200 -5.43 -27.25 19.74
CA MET A 200 -4.31 -27.55 20.64
C MET A 200 -4.41 -26.74 21.94
N ALA A 201 -4.76 -25.45 21.86
CA ALA A 201 -4.93 -24.61 23.04
C ALA A 201 -6.07 -25.08 23.95
N GLN A 202 -7.22 -25.46 23.36
CA GLN A 202 -8.37 -26.01 24.09
C GLN A 202 -8.03 -27.33 24.78
N GLU A 203 -7.34 -28.23 24.08
CA GLU A 203 -6.90 -29.51 24.62
C GLU A 203 -5.94 -29.31 25.81
N LEU A 204 -4.96 -28.42 25.67
CA LEU A 204 -4.00 -28.16 26.74
C LEU A 204 -4.68 -27.54 27.97
N GLU A 205 -5.65 -26.66 27.77
CA GLU A 205 -6.47 -26.10 28.86
C GLU A 205 -7.35 -27.13 29.54
N TYR A 206 -7.92 -28.05 28.75
CA TYR A 206 -8.67 -29.17 29.31
C TYR A 206 -7.76 -30.05 30.19
N GLN A 207 -6.56 -30.39 29.70
CA GLN A 207 -5.57 -31.16 30.46
C GLN A 207 -5.16 -30.48 31.78
N ILE A 208 -4.95 -29.15 31.75
CA ILE A 208 -4.68 -28.37 32.97
C ILE A 208 -5.86 -28.45 33.94
N LYS A 209 -7.10 -28.32 33.44
CA LYS A 209 -8.31 -28.31 34.27
C LYS A 209 -8.60 -29.65 34.94
N VAL A 210 -8.29 -30.76 34.27
CA VAL A 210 -8.49 -32.11 34.82
C VAL A 210 -7.28 -32.66 35.58
N ALA A 211 -6.16 -31.91 35.60
CA ALA A 211 -4.99 -32.30 36.36
C ALA A 211 -5.30 -32.24 37.88
N PRO A 212 -4.86 -33.23 38.67
CA PRO A 212 -5.01 -33.18 40.12
C PRO A 212 -4.30 -31.95 40.69
N GLU A 213 -4.93 -31.24 41.63
CA GLU A 213 -4.33 -30.06 42.25
C GLU A 213 -2.95 -30.41 42.85
N PRO A 214 -1.93 -29.55 42.66
CA PRO A 214 -0.64 -29.78 43.31
C PRO A 214 -0.87 -29.78 44.82
N MET A 215 -0.44 -30.84 45.50
CA MET A 215 -0.45 -30.89 46.97
C MET A 215 0.25 -29.63 47.47
N LYS A 216 -0.47 -28.78 48.21
CA LYS A 216 0.13 -27.68 48.95
C LYS A 216 1.22 -28.31 49.82
N GLY A 217 2.47 -27.92 49.60
CA GLY A 217 3.57 -28.36 50.45
C GLY A 217 3.20 -28.05 51.89
N GLU A 218 3.31 -29.05 52.76
CA GLU A 218 3.32 -28.84 54.19
C GLU A 218 4.45 -27.85 54.49
N ASP A 219 4.07 -26.66 54.93
CA ASP A 219 4.97 -25.72 55.60
C ASP A 219 5.51 -26.48 56.83
N ASN A 220 6.72 -27.03 56.71
CA ASN A 220 7.45 -27.55 57.83
C ASN A 220 8.15 -26.37 58.51
N ASP A 221 7.51 -25.87 59.58
CA ASP A 221 8.11 -25.07 60.66
C ASP A 221 9.34 -25.77 61.27
#